data_AF-A0A5N7MK85-F1
#
_entry.id   AF-A0A5N7MK85-F1
#
_cell.length_a   1.000
_cell.length_b   1.000
_cell.length_c   1.000
_cell.angle_alpha   90.00
_cell.angle_beta   90.00
_cell.angle_gamma   90.00
#
_symmetry.space_group_name_H-M   'P 1'
#
loop_
_entity.id
_entity.type
_entity.pdbx_description
1 polymer ?
#
loop_
_entity_poly.entity_id
_entity_poly.type
_entity_poly.pdbx_seq_one_letter_code
_entity_poly.pdbx_strand_id
1 'polypeptide(L)'
;MPLLAYTHSGEPLVAPLLSDHEWENLRSTRNRDVWMPHGKGRAIPKVSRLGTRFFAHPPGQTSAGAKESDLHLSIKAQSLLGARAAGWEALPEQSGTTPDGRDWRADVLCRRPGKAWTVAVEAQVQLQGEEAYRQRQERYAASGIRTLWLVAHEPAALHHYWREPNSYLPAFKTTVGNNQHGHPEARVQIDGLSLSIPEFVSGALSGQLHWSGNGRHGILMLVLRKDQCWHRTCRKTVLLAYRAETPRRMPLDLEAVQTMHGYGDAYARARAVLPDLADSPWRFRKALASRCPYCRREIRYHSHDWEGQDVLDVPIGVDVGEQGRRLGLTPHAQWHWGSQTRWTRWAPLGGVGLISPRRLAMHPRRFGPRTD
;
A
#
# COMPACT_ATOMS: atom_id res chain seq x y z
N MET A 1 24.38 11.11 11.08
CA MET A 1 23.81 12.46 11.29
C MET A 1 22.61 12.31 12.22
N PRO A 2 22.81 12.05 13.52
CA PRO A 2 21.70 11.65 14.38
C PRO A 2 20.67 12.76 14.62
N LEU A 3 19.41 12.37 14.74
CA LEU A 3 18.32 13.25 15.21
C LEU A 3 18.30 13.38 16.74
N LEU A 4 19.04 12.52 17.45
CA LEU A 4 19.07 12.43 18.91
C LEU A 4 20.43 12.88 19.46
N ALA A 5 20.37 13.65 20.53
CA ALA A 5 21.46 13.92 21.43
C ALA A 5 20.94 13.83 22.88
N TYR A 6 21.82 14.03 23.86
CA TYR A 6 21.44 14.01 25.27
C TYR A 6 22.06 15.20 26.01
N THR A 7 21.38 15.67 27.05
CA THR A 7 21.98 16.53 28.07
C THR A 7 22.96 15.71 28.92
N HIS A 8 23.77 16.37 29.76
CA HIS A 8 24.61 15.65 30.72
C HIS A 8 23.76 14.87 31.75
N SER A 9 22.57 15.38 32.10
CA SER A 9 21.61 14.68 32.96
C SER A 9 20.99 13.44 32.32
N GLY A 10 21.24 13.19 31.03
CA GLY A 10 20.72 12.04 30.29
C GLY A 10 19.35 12.27 29.66
N GLU A 11 18.85 13.51 29.65
CA GLU A 11 17.58 13.84 29.00
C GLU A 11 17.75 13.85 27.47
N PRO A 12 16.82 13.23 26.71
CA PRO A 12 16.91 13.19 25.27
C PRO A 12 16.59 14.54 24.64
N LEU A 13 17.51 15.05 23.83
CA LEU A 13 17.31 16.20 22.96
C LEU A 13 17.05 15.71 21.53
N VAL A 14 15.84 15.95 21.04
CA VAL A 14 15.39 15.42 19.75
C VAL A 14 15.25 16.57 18.76
N ALA A 15 16.19 16.69 17.82
CA ALA A 15 16.35 17.88 16.99
C ALA A 15 15.08 18.33 16.23
N PRO A 16 14.28 17.43 15.62
CA PRO A 16 13.05 17.84 14.95
C PRO A 16 11.91 18.28 15.88
N LEU A 17 12.00 18.00 17.18
CA LEU A 17 10.97 18.35 18.17
C LEU A 17 11.28 19.64 18.94
N LEU A 18 12.51 20.17 18.81
CA LEU A 18 12.88 21.44 19.41
C LEU A 18 12.18 22.59 18.66
N SER A 19 11.58 23.50 19.43
CA SER A 19 11.06 24.76 18.90
C SER A 19 12.18 25.59 18.27
N ASP A 20 11.79 26.57 17.45
CA ASP A 20 12.75 27.46 16.79
C ASP A 20 13.60 28.24 17.80
N HIS A 21 12.99 28.66 18.91
CA HIS A 21 13.69 29.35 19.99
C HIS A 21 14.69 28.43 20.70
N GLU A 22 14.28 27.22 21.09
CA GLU A 22 15.19 26.24 21.70
C GLU A 22 16.34 25.88 20.77
N TRP A 23 16.06 25.66 19.49
CA TRP A 23 17.07 25.34 18.48
C TRP A 23 18.09 26.47 18.31
N GLU A 24 17.64 27.71 18.21
CA GLU A 24 18.53 28.87 18.02
C GLU A 24 19.34 29.18 19.29
N ASN A 25 18.73 29.04 20.47
CA ASN A 25 19.44 29.15 21.74
C ASN A 25 20.55 28.08 21.83
N LEU A 26 20.23 26.85 21.44
CA LEU A 26 21.17 25.74 21.46
C LEU A 26 22.31 25.93 20.43
N ARG A 27 22.03 26.54 19.27
CA ARG A 27 23.04 26.92 18.27
C ARG A 27 23.98 28.03 18.72
N SER A 28 23.44 29.07 19.37
CA SER A 28 24.20 30.25 19.81
C SER A 28 24.99 30.00 21.11
N THR A 29 24.60 29.01 21.92
CA THR A 29 25.29 28.68 23.17
C THR A 29 26.64 27.99 22.93
N ARG A 30 27.74 28.61 23.39
CA ARG A 30 29.12 28.09 23.24
C ARG A 30 29.38 26.84 24.08
N ASN A 31 28.94 26.82 25.34
CA ASN A 31 29.05 25.69 26.27
C ASN A 31 27.72 24.92 26.40
N ARG A 32 27.10 24.63 25.26
CA ARG A 32 25.81 23.91 25.22
C ARG A 32 25.94 22.52 25.86
N ASP A 33 24.95 22.16 26.67
CA ASP A 33 24.85 20.85 27.29
C ASP A 33 24.16 19.85 26.35
N VAL A 34 24.88 19.45 25.29
CA VAL A 34 24.35 18.59 24.23
C VAL A 34 25.45 17.64 23.79
N TRP A 35 25.21 16.35 23.96
CA TRP A 35 26.20 15.30 23.82
C TRP A 35 25.73 14.24 22.82
N MET A 36 26.67 13.74 22.03
CA MET A 36 26.38 12.71 21.03
C MET A 36 26.01 11.38 21.71
N PRO A 37 25.05 10.62 21.17
CA PRO A 37 24.75 9.27 21.66
C PRO A 37 26.01 8.40 21.66
N HIS A 38 26.30 7.73 22.78
CA HIS A 38 27.43 6.80 22.94
C HIS A 38 28.83 7.40 22.71
N GLY A 39 28.96 8.74 22.66
CA GLY A 39 30.23 9.44 22.44
C GLY A 39 30.56 10.41 23.56
N LYS A 40 31.84 10.78 23.68
CA LYS A 40 32.32 11.81 24.62
C LYS A 40 32.30 13.23 24.03
N GLY A 41 31.79 13.39 22.81
CA GLY A 41 31.81 14.65 22.06
C GLY A 41 30.56 15.48 22.26
N ARG A 42 30.72 16.79 22.42
CA ARG A 42 29.60 17.75 22.36
C ARG A 42 29.02 17.76 20.94
N ALA A 43 27.71 17.59 20.85
CA ALA A 43 26.98 17.64 19.60
C ALA A 43 27.04 19.04 18.96
N ILE A 44 27.11 19.08 17.63
CA ILE A 44 27.04 20.32 16.85
C ILE A 44 25.67 20.36 16.15
N PRO A 45 24.79 21.31 16.48
CA PRO A 45 23.48 21.42 15.84
C PRO A 45 23.64 21.91 14.41
N LYS A 46 23.02 21.23 13.46
CA LYS A 46 23.08 21.52 12.03
C LYS A 46 21.75 21.31 11.36
N VAL A 47 21.61 21.87 10.16
CA VAL A 47 20.45 21.70 9.29
C VAL A 47 20.93 21.08 7.98
N SER A 48 20.25 20.04 7.51
CA SER A 48 20.55 19.36 6.24
C SER A 48 20.14 20.21 5.03
N ARG A 49 20.50 19.82 3.81
CA ARG A 49 20.04 20.54 2.60
C ARG A 49 18.52 20.48 2.43
N LEU A 50 17.87 19.47 2.99
CA LEU A 50 16.40 19.33 3.00
C LEU A 50 15.72 20.07 4.16
N GLY A 51 16.47 20.84 4.96
CA GLY A 51 15.93 21.62 6.08
C GLY A 51 15.76 20.82 7.37
N THR A 52 16.23 19.58 7.44
CA THR A 52 16.08 18.73 8.63
C THR A 52 17.12 19.10 9.69
N ARG A 53 16.68 19.43 10.91
CA ARG A 53 17.55 19.65 12.07
C ARG A 53 18.16 18.34 12.54
N PHE A 54 19.46 18.33 12.82
CA PHE A 54 20.19 17.17 13.32
C PHE A 54 21.43 17.55 14.13
N PHE A 55 22.03 16.58 14.79
CA PHE A 55 23.27 16.73 15.54
C PHE A 55 24.43 16.09 14.79
N ALA A 56 25.54 16.81 14.64
CA ALA A 56 26.77 16.33 14.04
C ALA A 56 27.84 16.05 15.10
N HIS A 57 28.65 15.02 14.87
CA HIS A 57 29.86 14.79 15.66
C HIS A 57 30.86 15.94 15.46
N PRO A 58 31.69 16.25 16.47
CA PRO A 58 32.87 17.07 16.28
C PRO A 58 33.79 16.51 15.18
N PRO A 59 34.56 17.36 14.49
CA PRO A 59 35.56 16.90 13.54
C PRO A 59 36.48 15.83 14.15
N GLY A 60 36.71 14.74 13.40
CA GLY A 60 37.55 13.62 13.84
C GLY A 60 36.89 12.62 14.81
N GLN A 61 35.63 12.83 15.20
CA GLN A 61 34.90 11.94 16.13
C GLN A 61 33.74 11.17 15.48
N THR A 62 33.65 11.20 14.15
CA THR A 62 32.63 10.47 13.39
C THR A 62 33.03 9.00 13.27
N SER A 63 32.14 8.08 13.63
CA SER A 63 32.37 6.65 13.42
C SER A 63 32.34 6.27 11.93
N ALA A 64 33.10 5.23 11.57
CA ALA A 64 33.05 4.65 10.23
C ALA A 64 31.61 4.17 9.92
N GLY A 65 31.07 4.55 8.76
CA GLY A 65 29.69 4.21 8.36
C GLY A 65 28.60 5.23 8.74
N ALA A 66 28.92 6.33 9.43
CA ALA A 66 27.94 7.29 9.94
C ALA A 66 27.38 8.31 8.91
N LYS A 67 27.66 8.14 7.61
CA LYS A 67 27.12 9.00 6.54
C LYS A 67 25.74 8.53 6.12
N GLU A 68 24.75 8.99 6.88
CA GLU A 68 23.35 8.95 6.51
C GLU A 68 23.04 10.03 5.46
N SER A 69 22.14 9.76 4.51
CA SER A 69 21.75 10.73 3.49
C SER A 69 20.73 11.74 4.03
N ASP A 70 20.70 12.94 3.45
CA ASP A 70 19.71 13.97 3.83
C ASP A 70 18.26 13.46 3.68
N LEU A 71 18.01 12.60 2.68
CA LEU A 71 16.70 11.99 2.46
C LEU A 71 16.32 11.00 3.57
N HIS A 72 17.23 10.11 3.97
CA HIS A 72 16.98 9.16 5.06
C HIS A 72 16.67 9.92 6.36
N LEU A 73 17.49 10.93 6.65
CA LEU A 73 17.31 11.80 7.81
C LEU A 73 15.95 12.51 7.80
N SER A 74 15.54 13.03 6.64
CA SER A 74 14.24 13.71 6.46
C SER A 74 13.06 12.76 6.71
N ILE A 75 13.09 11.55 6.17
CA ILE A 75 12.03 10.55 6.37
C ILE A 75 11.93 10.16 7.85
N LYS A 76 13.05 9.98 8.56
CA LYS A 76 13.04 9.70 10.02
C LYS A 76 12.40 10.84 10.79
N ALA A 77 12.81 12.08 10.53
CA ALA A 77 12.28 13.26 11.20
C ALA A 77 10.77 13.40 10.96
N GLN A 78 10.31 13.21 9.73
CA GLN A 78 8.89 13.24 9.40
C GLN A 78 8.10 12.09 10.03
N SER A 79 8.69 10.89 10.12
CA SER A 79 8.07 9.74 10.80
C SER A 79 7.90 9.99 12.29
N LEU A 80 8.93 10.56 12.93
CA LEU A 80 8.91 10.98 14.32
C LEU A 80 7.81 12.01 14.59
N LEU A 81 7.71 13.05 13.75
CA LEU A 81 6.67 14.08 13.85
C LEU A 81 5.27 13.48 13.69
N GLY A 82 5.07 12.61 12.70
CA GLY A 82 3.80 11.90 12.50
C GLY A 82 3.40 11.06 13.72
N ALA A 83 4.36 10.34 14.31
CA ALA A 83 4.10 9.53 15.51
C ALA A 83 3.75 10.38 16.72
N ARG A 84 4.46 11.50 16.94
CA ARG A 84 4.14 12.45 18.02
C ARG A 84 2.77 13.09 17.84
N ALA A 85 2.41 13.45 16.61
CA ALA A 85 1.09 13.99 16.29
C ALA A 85 -0.05 12.98 16.56
N ALA A 86 0.21 11.67 16.46
CA ALA A 86 -0.73 10.62 16.85
C ALA A 86 -0.80 10.38 18.38
N GLY A 87 -0.10 11.17 19.20
CA GLY A 87 -0.05 11.01 20.65
C GLY A 87 0.83 9.86 21.14
N TRP A 88 1.75 9.37 20.31
CA TRP A 88 2.70 8.33 20.71
C TRP A 88 3.97 8.92 21.28
N GLU A 89 4.61 8.19 22.19
CA GLU A 89 5.97 8.49 22.63
C GLU A 89 6.95 7.96 21.60
N ALA A 90 7.49 8.84 20.76
CA ALA A 90 8.43 8.46 19.70
C ALA A 90 9.83 9.04 19.93
N LEU A 91 10.85 8.18 19.83
CA LEU A 91 12.26 8.58 19.86
C LEU A 91 12.97 8.02 18.63
N PRO A 92 13.83 8.80 17.96
CA PRO A 92 14.61 8.30 16.85
C PRO A 92 15.77 7.41 17.35
N GLU A 93 16.24 6.54 16.47
CA GLU A 93 17.53 5.85 16.59
C GLU A 93 17.73 5.01 17.86
N GLN A 94 16.65 4.46 18.39
CA GLN A 94 16.69 3.64 19.60
C GLN A 94 17.28 2.26 19.30
N SER A 95 18.16 1.80 20.17
CA SER A 95 18.80 0.50 20.09
C SER A 95 18.35 -0.42 21.23
N GLY A 96 18.54 -1.72 21.00
CA GLY A 96 18.43 -2.74 22.02
C GLY A 96 18.95 -4.06 21.48
N THR A 97 18.74 -5.11 22.25
CA THR A 97 19.24 -6.44 21.94
C THR A 97 18.09 -7.44 22.08
N THR A 98 18.04 -8.41 21.17
CA THR A 98 17.10 -9.53 21.24
C THR A 98 17.43 -10.46 22.42
N PRO A 99 16.52 -11.35 22.84
CA PRO A 99 16.81 -12.35 23.89
C PRO A 99 18.01 -13.26 23.58
N ASP A 100 18.31 -13.48 22.30
CA ASP A 100 19.47 -14.27 21.85
C ASP A 100 20.74 -13.44 21.59
N GLY A 101 20.78 -12.18 22.05
CA GLY A 101 21.99 -11.36 22.05
C GLY A 101 22.29 -10.61 20.74
N ARG A 102 21.36 -10.56 19.79
CA ARG A 102 21.53 -9.82 18.53
C ARG A 102 21.05 -8.38 18.67
N ASP A 103 21.89 -7.43 18.27
CA ASP A 103 21.52 -6.02 18.32
C ASP A 103 20.50 -5.63 17.24
N TRP A 104 19.66 -4.66 17.59
CA TRP A 104 18.78 -3.96 16.68
C TRP A 104 18.86 -2.44 16.93
N ARG A 105 18.54 -1.67 15.90
CA ARG A 105 18.45 -0.20 15.99
C ARG A 105 17.34 0.29 15.08
N ALA A 106 16.29 0.81 15.69
CA ALA A 106 15.14 1.37 15.00
C ALA A 106 15.42 2.79 14.57
N ASP A 107 15.07 3.12 13.33
CA ASP A 107 15.11 4.49 12.82
C ASP A 107 14.23 5.43 13.65
N VAL A 108 13.00 5.02 13.94
CA VAL A 108 12.12 5.65 14.95
C VAL A 108 11.41 4.56 15.74
N LEU A 109 11.50 4.59 17.07
CA LEU A 109 10.75 3.69 17.95
C LEU A 109 9.61 4.45 18.62
N CYS A 110 8.39 3.98 18.38
CA CYS A 110 7.15 4.55 18.86
C CYS A 110 6.56 3.64 19.95
N ARG A 111 6.32 4.20 21.13
CA ARG A 111 5.64 3.54 22.25
C ARG A 111 4.26 4.15 22.41
N ARG A 112 3.26 3.30 22.58
CA ARG A 112 1.90 3.77 22.88
C ARG A 112 1.75 3.88 24.39
N PRO A 113 1.35 5.04 24.94
CA PRO A 113 1.13 5.18 26.38
C PRO A 113 0.23 4.07 26.93
N GLY A 114 0.67 3.43 28.02
CA GLY A 114 -0.05 2.36 28.70
C GLY A 114 -0.14 1.02 27.94
N LYS A 115 0.64 0.82 26.86
CA LYS A 115 0.73 -0.47 26.16
C LYS A 115 2.16 -1.00 26.18
N ALA A 116 2.29 -2.32 26.37
CA ALA A 116 3.58 -3.00 26.46
C ALA A 116 4.28 -3.20 25.11
N TRP A 117 3.57 -3.06 23.99
CA TRP A 117 4.10 -3.26 22.65
C TRP A 117 4.47 -1.93 22.00
N THR A 118 5.46 -1.97 21.11
CA THR A 118 6.00 -0.80 20.40
C THR A 118 5.98 -1.01 18.89
N VAL A 119 6.14 0.07 18.15
CA VAL A 119 6.25 0.08 16.68
C VAL A 119 7.55 0.76 16.29
N ALA A 120 8.41 0.08 15.55
CA ALA A 120 9.51 0.70 14.84
C ALA A 120 9.03 1.19 13.47
N VAL A 121 9.33 2.43 13.10
CA VAL A 121 9.17 2.94 11.74
C VAL A 121 10.56 2.99 11.11
N GLU A 122 10.73 2.27 10.01
CA GLU A 122 11.99 2.05 9.32
C GLU A 122 12.00 2.76 7.97
N ALA A 123 13.00 3.59 7.72
CA ALA A 123 13.18 4.30 6.48
C ALA A 123 14.29 3.63 5.66
N GLN A 124 13.92 2.81 4.68
CA GLN A 124 14.90 2.14 3.84
C GLN A 124 15.12 2.93 2.55
N VAL A 125 16.19 3.74 2.51
CA VAL A 125 16.60 4.52 1.33
C VAL A 125 17.66 3.79 0.50
N GLN A 126 18.53 3.03 1.15
CA GLN A 126 19.54 2.25 0.44
C GLN A 126 18.94 0.92 -0.05
N LEU A 127 19.37 0.49 -1.23
CA LEU A 127 18.94 -0.78 -1.83
C LEU A 127 19.24 -1.94 -0.86
N GLN A 128 18.23 -2.75 -0.57
CA GLN A 128 18.34 -3.94 0.27
C GLN A 128 17.39 -5.02 -0.25
N GLY A 129 17.86 -6.27 -0.32
CA GLY A 129 17.04 -7.41 -0.74
C GLY A 129 16.02 -7.82 0.33
N GLU A 130 14.95 -8.50 -0.10
CA GLU A 130 13.84 -8.94 0.76
C GLU A 130 14.30 -9.77 1.97
N GLU A 131 15.31 -10.65 1.82
CA GLU A 131 15.81 -11.48 2.91
C GLU A 131 16.31 -10.63 4.09
N ALA A 132 17.05 -9.55 3.82
CA ALA A 132 17.55 -8.67 4.88
C ALA A 132 16.42 -7.88 5.56
N TYR A 133 15.31 -7.59 4.87
CA TYR A 133 14.10 -7.06 5.52
C TYR A 133 13.52 -8.07 6.49
N ARG A 134 13.41 -9.34 6.08
CA ARG A 134 12.87 -10.43 6.91
C ARG A 134 13.75 -10.71 8.12
N GLN A 135 15.06 -10.77 7.95
CA GLN A 135 15.98 -10.94 9.08
C GLN A 135 15.90 -9.77 10.08
N ARG A 136 15.74 -8.52 9.61
CA ARG A 136 15.50 -7.36 10.50
C ARG A 136 14.14 -7.45 11.17
N GLN A 137 13.11 -7.86 10.43
CA GLN A 137 11.76 -8.10 10.92
C GLN A 137 11.75 -9.12 12.07
N GLU A 138 12.49 -10.22 11.92
CA GLU A 138 12.63 -11.27 12.92
C GLU A 138 13.30 -10.76 14.20
N ARG A 139 14.36 -9.94 14.09
CA ARG A 139 15.00 -9.33 15.26
C ARG A 139 14.06 -8.40 16.02
N TYR A 140 13.28 -7.58 15.30
CA TYR A 140 12.25 -6.75 15.94
C TYR A 140 11.18 -7.59 16.60
N ALA A 141 10.65 -8.60 15.89
CA ALA A 141 9.62 -9.49 16.41
C ALA A 141 10.09 -10.23 17.68
N ALA A 142 11.33 -10.72 17.70
CA ALA A 142 11.94 -11.36 18.87
C ALA A 142 12.05 -10.42 20.09
N SER A 143 12.05 -9.12 19.87
CA SER A 143 12.06 -8.08 20.90
C SER A 143 10.66 -7.53 21.22
N GLY A 144 9.59 -8.13 20.69
CA GLY A 144 8.21 -7.65 20.87
C GLY A 144 7.88 -6.36 20.11
N ILE A 145 8.70 -6.00 19.12
CA ILE A 145 8.57 -4.77 18.33
C ILE A 145 7.88 -5.07 17.01
N ARG A 146 6.76 -4.39 16.75
CA ARG A 146 6.12 -4.37 15.42
C ARG A 146 6.84 -3.37 14.54
N THR A 147 6.70 -3.47 13.22
CA THR A 147 7.45 -2.60 12.29
C THR A 147 6.55 -2.04 11.19
N LEU A 148 6.93 -0.87 10.69
CA LEU A 148 6.40 -0.26 9.47
C LEU A 148 7.60 0.13 8.59
N TRP A 149 7.68 -0.41 7.38
CA TRP A 149 8.78 -0.16 6.46
C TRP A 149 8.39 0.82 5.36
N LEU A 150 9.10 1.94 5.30
CA LEU A 150 9.02 2.94 4.25
C LEU A 150 10.12 2.65 3.22
N VAL A 151 9.74 2.09 2.07
CA VAL A 151 10.68 1.59 1.05
C VAL A 151 10.89 2.66 -0.01
N ALA A 152 11.95 3.45 0.14
CA ALA A 152 12.28 4.60 -0.71
C ALA A 152 13.42 4.29 -1.71
N HIS A 153 13.47 3.05 -2.20
CA HIS A 153 14.41 2.58 -3.23
C HIS A 153 13.69 1.71 -4.26
N GLU A 154 14.44 1.12 -5.19
CA GLU A 154 13.89 0.39 -6.33
C GLU A 154 12.98 -0.78 -5.92
N PRO A 155 11.69 -0.77 -6.33
CA PRO A 155 10.73 -1.80 -5.94
C PRO A 155 11.14 -3.22 -6.35
N ALA A 156 11.96 -3.37 -7.38
CA ALA A 156 12.44 -4.66 -7.88
C ALA A 156 13.15 -5.51 -6.79
N ALA A 157 13.75 -4.86 -5.79
CA ALA A 157 14.41 -5.57 -4.69
C ALA A 157 13.44 -6.31 -3.73
N LEU A 158 12.15 -5.99 -3.78
CA LEU A 158 11.07 -6.67 -3.02
C LEU A 158 10.00 -7.25 -3.97
N HIS A 159 10.39 -7.68 -5.18
CA HIS A 159 9.42 -8.08 -6.19
C HIS A 159 8.50 -9.25 -5.76
N HIS A 160 9.00 -10.19 -4.94
CA HIS A 160 8.19 -11.29 -4.41
C HIS A 160 7.15 -10.74 -3.44
N TYR A 161 7.56 -9.96 -2.45
CA TYR A 161 6.65 -9.28 -1.53
C TYR A 161 5.60 -8.42 -2.25
N TRP A 162 5.94 -7.65 -3.28
CA TRP A 162 4.94 -6.84 -4.00
C TRP A 162 3.93 -7.68 -4.80
N ARG A 163 4.29 -8.90 -5.19
CA ARG A 163 3.37 -9.84 -5.83
C ARG A 163 2.46 -10.50 -4.82
N GLU A 164 2.99 -10.89 -3.67
CA GLU A 164 2.32 -11.65 -2.63
C GLU A 164 2.66 -11.05 -1.25
N PRO A 165 2.06 -9.90 -0.91
CA PRO A 165 2.35 -9.27 0.36
C PRO A 165 1.78 -10.10 1.49
N ASN A 166 2.32 -9.91 2.69
CA ASN A 166 1.89 -10.59 3.90
C ASN A 166 1.88 -9.60 5.07
N SER A 167 1.07 -9.88 6.09
CA SER A 167 0.95 -9.01 7.27
C SER A 167 2.19 -9.00 8.16
N TYR A 168 3.10 -9.97 8.01
CA TYR A 168 4.30 -10.08 8.84
C TYR A 168 5.37 -9.05 8.47
N LEU A 169 5.44 -8.63 7.21
CA LEU A 169 6.33 -7.57 6.74
C LEU A 169 5.50 -6.37 6.24
N PRO A 170 5.08 -5.42 7.09
CA PRO A 170 4.32 -4.25 6.66
C PRO A 170 5.21 -3.26 5.91
N ALA A 171 5.43 -3.50 4.62
CA ALA A 171 6.23 -2.64 3.76
C ALA A 171 5.38 -1.87 2.75
N PHE A 172 5.72 -0.60 2.60
CA PHE A 172 4.99 0.38 1.80
C PHE A 172 5.95 1.06 0.81
N LYS A 173 5.53 1.12 -0.45
CA LYS A 173 6.28 1.83 -1.48
C LYS A 173 6.31 3.32 -1.14
N THR A 174 7.49 3.89 -1.10
CA THR A 174 7.70 5.32 -0.85
C THR A 174 8.37 5.92 -2.07
N THR A 175 7.69 6.81 -2.77
CA THR A 175 8.24 7.50 -3.95
C THR A 175 8.96 8.76 -3.51
N VAL A 176 10.08 9.06 -4.16
CA VAL A 176 10.85 10.29 -3.95
C VAL A 176 10.66 11.17 -5.18
N GLY A 177 10.06 12.34 -4.99
CA GLY A 177 9.92 13.37 -6.01
C GLY A 177 10.48 14.70 -5.50
N ASN A 178 10.24 15.79 -6.22
CA ASN A 178 10.55 17.13 -5.73
C ASN A 178 9.27 17.81 -5.24
N ASN A 179 9.35 18.53 -4.13
CA ASN A 179 8.28 19.42 -3.68
C ASN A 179 8.24 20.71 -4.54
N GLN A 180 7.32 21.62 -4.21
CA GLN A 180 7.15 22.91 -4.91
C GLN A 180 8.41 23.79 -4.89
N HIS A 181 9.31 23.59 -3.92
CA HIS A 181 10.58 24.30 -3.79
C HIS A 181 11.75 23.57 -4.45
N GLY A 182 11.50 22.47 -5.18
CA GLY A 182 12.54 21.68 -5.84
C GLY A 182 13.35 20.78 -4.91
N HIS A 183 12.95 20.65 -3.64
CA HIS A 183 13.62 19.78 -2.68
C HIS A 183 13.04 18.37 -2.73
N PRO A 184 13.87 17.31 -2.64
CA PRO A 184 13.42 15.94 -2.49
C PRO A 184 12.37 15.77 -1.37
N GLU A 185 11.22 15.19 -1.71
CA GLU A 185 10.13 14.83 -0.82
C GLU A 185 9.74 13.36 -1.02
N ALA A 186 9.61 12.64 0.10
CA ALA A 186 9.17 11.25 0.12
C ALA A 186 7.66 11.17 0.40
N ARG A 187 6.95 10.32 -0.36
CA ARG A 187 5.51 10.09 -0.20
C ARG A 187 5.17 8.60 -0.23
N VAL A 188 4.36 8.15 0.70
CA VAL A 188 3.93 6.74 0.82
C VAL A 188 2.77 6.47 -0.13
N GLN A 189 2.87 5.39 -0.90
CA GLN A 189 1.84 4.94 -1.84
C GLN A 189 1.02 3.81 -1.24
N ILE A 190 -0.29 3.99 -1.15
CA ILE A 190 -1.24 2.97 -0.64
C ILE A 190 -2.63 3.18 -1.23
N ASP A 191 -3.28 2.12 -1.73
CA ASP A 191 -4.63 2.17 -2.34
C ASP A 191 -4.83 3.27 -3.42
N GLY A 192 -3.76 3.65 -4.12
CA GLY A 192 -3.78 4.73 -5.12
C GLY A 192 -3.64 6.15 -4.53
N LEU A 193 -3.52 6.27 -3.20
CA LEU A 193 -3.21 7.51 -2.51
C LEU A 193 -1.69 7.72 -2.44
N SER A 194 -1.29 8.99 -2.42
CA SER A 194 0.08 9.46 -2.20
C SER A 194 0.11 10.35 -0.97
N LEU A 195 0.45 9.78 0.18
CA LEU A 195 0.43 10.43 1.49
C LEU A 195 1.81 10.98 1.85
N SER A 196 1.88 12.13 2.53
CA SER A 196 3.14 12.54 3.15
C SER A 196 3.56 11.55 4.25
N ILE A 197 4.86 11.48 4.56
CA ILE A 197 5.35 10.60 5.63
C ILE A 197 4.63 10.87 6.97
N PRO A 198 4.45 12.13 7.44
CA PRO A 198 3.76 12.38 8.71
C PRO A 198 2.29 11.94 8.70
N GLU A 199 1.56 12.20 7.60
CA GLU A 199 0.15 11.77 7.47
C GLU A 199 0.02 10.25 7.52
N PHE A 200 0.88 9.54 6.79
CA PHE A 200 0.87 8.07 6.78
C PHE A 200 1.21 7.50 8.15
N VAL A 201 2.28 7.96 8.80
CA VAL A 201 2.69 7.42 10.10
C VAL A 201 1.65 7.74 11.17
N SER A 202 1.13 8.97 11.20
CA SER A 202 0.08 9.37 12.15
C SER A 202 -1.18 8.53 11.98
N GLY A 203 -1.68 8.38 10.76
CA GLY A 203 -2.87 7.58 10.50
C GLY A 203 -2.66 6.08 10.76
N ALA A 204 -1.50 5.52 10.41
CA ALA A 204 -1.19 4.11 10.68
C ALA A 204 -1.19 3.81 12.18
N LEU A 205 -0.56 4.67 12.98
CA LEU A 205 -0.51 4.55 14.44
C LEU A 205 -1.85 4.89 15.13
N SER A 206 -2.75 5.55 14.42
CA SER A 206 -4.11 5.89 14.87
C SER A 206 -5.20 4.94 14.33
N GLY A 207 -4.81 3.86 13.67
CA GLY A 207 -5.73 2.80 13.24
C GLY A 207 -6.36 2.96 11.86
N GLN A 208 -5.82 3.82 10.99
CA GLN A 208 -6.24 3.92 9.58
C GLN A 208 -5.66 2.81 8.71
N LEU A 209 -4.62 2.11 9.18
CA LEU A 209 -3.94 1.07 8.40
C LEU A 209 -4.50 -0.31 8.75
N HIS A 210 -5.08 -0.99 7.77
CA HIS A 210 -5.75 -2.28 7.96
C HIS A 210 -5.14 -3.37 7.08
N TRP A 211 -4.94 -4.56 7.63
CA TRP A 211 -4.63 -5.74 6.84
C TRP A 211 -5.91 -6.45 6.44
N SER A 212 -6.07 -6.76 5.16
CA SER A 212 -7.14 -7.62 4.64
C SER A 212 -6.51 -8.82 3.96
N GLY A 213 -6.64 -9.99 4.58
CA GLY A 213 -6.21 -11.25 4.01
C GLY A 213 -6.45 -12.42 4.94
N ASN A 214 -7.34 -13.33 4.55
CA ASN A 214 -7.74 -14.50 5.34
C ASN A 214 -7.44 -15.83 4.62
N GLY A 215 -6.71 -15.80 3.50
CA GLY A 215 -6.33 -16.98 2.72
C GLY A 215 -7.46 -17.64 1.93
N ARG A 216 -8.70 -17.12 2.00
CA ARG A 216 -9.88 -17.66 1.31
C ARG A 216 -10.60 -16.64 0.45
N HIS A 217 -10.75 -15.41 0.93
CA HIS A 217 -11.46 -14.36 0.22
C HIS A 217 -10.66 -13.93 -1.01
N GLY A 218 -11.30 -13.89 -2.18
CA GLY A 218 -10.70 -13.43 -3.42
C GLY A 218 -11.57 -12.39 -4.10
N ILE A 219 -10.94 -11.62 -4.98
CA ILE A 219 -11.62 -10.62 -5.79
C ILE A 219 -11.40 -11.00 -7.25
N LEU A 220 -12.48 -10.98 -8.02
CA LEU A 220 -12.41 -11.05 -9.47
C LEU A 220 -13.16 -9.86 -10.07
N MET A 221 -12.82 -9.55 -11.31
CA MET A 221 -13.39 -8.43 -12.06
C MET A 221 -14.42 -8.98 -13.04
N LEU A 222 -15.70 -8.69 -12.81
CA LEU A 222 -16.72 -8.83 -13.85
C LEU A 222 -16.58 -7.67 -14.82
N VAL A 223 -16.44 -7.98 -16.10
CA VAL A 223 -16.36 -6.97 -17.15
C VAL A 223 -17.71 -6.88 -17.83
N LEU A 224 -18.32 -5.71 -17.72
CA LEU A 224 -19.61 -5.39 -18.31
C LEU A 224 -19.43 -4.51 -19.54
N ARG A 225 -20.32 -4.67 -20.50
CA ARG A 225 -20.41 -3.79 -21.66
C ARG A 225 -21.81 -3.22 -21.78
N LYS A 226 -21.90 -2.03 -22.36
CA LYS A 226 -23.18 -1.42 -22.75
C LYS A 226 -23.61 -1.98 -24.10
N ASP A 227 -24.87 -2.35 -24.21
CA ASP A 227 -25.52 -2.81 -25.44
C ASP A 227 -26.96 -2.30 -25.50
N GLN A 228 -27.68 -2.60 -26.58
CA GLN A 228 -29.10 -2.30 -26.73
C GLN A 228 -29.91 -3.60 -26.83
N CYS A 229 -31.04 -3.66 -26.12
CA CYS A 229 -31.97 -4.77 -26.28
C CYS A 229 -32.49 -4.81 -27.73
N TRP A 230 -32.32 -5.94 -28.42
CA TRP A 230 -32.75 -6.14 -29.81
C TRP A 230 -34.27 -6.11 -30.01
N HIS A 231 -35.04 -6.39 -28.94
CA HIS A 231 -36.49 -6.44 -29.03
C HIS A 231 -37.05 -5.07 -29.40
N ARG A 232 -37.79 -5.01 -30.52
CA ARG A 232 -38.21 -3.76 -31.17
C ARG A 232 -39.00 -2.82 -30.25
N THR A 233 -39.80 -3.36 -29.33
CA THR A 233 -40.57 -2.55 -28.38
C THR A 233 -39.79 -2.17 -27.11
N CYS A 234 -38.66 -2.83 -26.83
CA CYS A 234 -37.87 -2.55 -25.64
C CYS A 234 -36.82 -1.49 -25.94
N ARG A 235 -35.83 -1.80 -26.79
CA ARG A 235 -34.72 -0.91 -27.21
C ARG A 235 -33.95 -0.18 -26.10
N LYS A 236 -34.20 -0.50 -24.82
CA LYS A 236 -33.47 0.00 -23.67
C LYS A 236 -31.99 -0.39 -23.76
N THR A 237 -31.14 0.51 -23.27
CA THR A 237 -29.76 0.17 -22.95
C THR A 237 -29.72 -0.96 -21.94
N VAL A 238 -28.78 -1.89 -22.11
CA VAL A 238 -28.52 -2.97 -21.16
C VAL A 238 -27.03 -3.06 -20.88
N LEU A 239 -26.67 -3.54 -19.69
CA LEU A 239 -25.32 -3.96 -19.36
C LEU A 239 -25.25 -5.49 -19.41
N LEU A 240 -24.26 -6.00 -20.14
CA LEU A 240 -24.04 -7.43 -20.33
C LEU A 240 -22.69 -7.82 -19.72
N ALA A 241 -22.71 -8.73 -18.75
CA ALA A 241 -21.48 -9.38 -18.29
C ALA A 241 -21.00 -10.34 -19.38
N TYR A 242 -19.79 -10.15 -19.88
CA TYR A 242 -19.29 -10.96 -21.00
C TYR A 242 -17.99 -11.72 -20.69
N ARG A 243 -17.27 -11.35 -19.63
CA ARG A 243 -16.15 -12.12 -19.10
C ARG A 243 -15.88 -11.80 -17.63
N ALA A 244 -15.13 -12.71 -17.00
CA ALA A 244 -14.52 -12.53 -15.70
C ALA A 244 -12.99 -12.49 -15.86
N GLU A 245 -12.31 -11.69 -15.05
CA GLU A 245 -10.85 -11.57 -15.03
C GLU A 245 -10.32 -11.59 -13.59
N THR A 246 -9.10 -12.04 -13.38
CA THR A 246 -8.36 -11.76 -12.15
C THR A 246 -8.08 -10.25 -12.03
N PRO A 247 -7.72 -9.73 -10.84
CA PRO A 247 -7.27 -8.34 -10.69
C PRO A 247 -6.05 -7.99 -11.57
N ARG A 248 -5.28 -9.01 -11.97
CA ARG A 248 -4.14 -8.91 -12.92
C ARG A 248 -4.54 -9.06 -14.39
N ARG A 249 -5.85 -9.04 -14.70
CA ARG A 249 -6.41 -9.09 -16.06
C ARG A 249 -6.20 -10.41 -16.78
N MET A 250 -5.96 -11.49 -16.04
CA MET A 250 -5.97 -12.83 -16.62
C MET A 250 -7.41 -13.31 -16.76
N PRO A 251 -7.84 -13.82 -17.93
CA PRO A 251 -9.22 -14.27 -18.13
C PRO A 251 -9.54 -15.46 -17.22
N LEU A 252 -10.78 -15.50 -16.74
CA LEU A 252 -11.34 -16.59 -15.95
C LEU A 252 -12.50 -17.23 -16.71
N ASP A 253 -12.67 -18.54 -16.57
CA ASP A 253 -13.86 -19.21 -17.08
C ASP A 253 -15.09 -18.75 -16.30
N LEU A 254 -16.04 -18.15 -17.02
CA LEU A 254 -17.20 -17.50 -16.42
C LEU A 254 -18.16 -18.50 -15.76
N GLU A 255 -18.33 -19.69 -16.36
CA GLU A 255 -19.17 -20.75 -15.79
C GLU A 255 -18.59 -21.27 -14.48
N ALA A 256 -17.28 -21.53 -14.45
CA ALA A 256 -16.62 -21.92 -13.21
C ALA A 256 -16.75 -20.84 -12.14
N VAL A 257 -16.53 -19.56 -12.49
CA VAL A 257 -16.71 -18.42 -11.58
C VAL A 257 -18.13 -18.35 -11.00
N GLN A 258 -19.16 -18.64 -11.80
CA GLN A 258 -20.56 -18.58 -11.37
C GLN A 258 -20.92 -19.58 -10.27
N THR A 259 -20.18 -20.69 -10.19
CA THR A 259 -20.38 -21.70 -9.15
C THR A 259 -19.64 -21.38 -7.85
N MET A 260 -18.81 -20.32 -7.82
CA MET A 260 -18.06 -19.94 -6.64
C MET A 260 -18.97 -19.34 -5.56
N HIS A 261 -18.72 -19.70 -4.30
CA HIS A 261 -19.44 -19.15 -3.16
C HIS A 261 -19.25 -17.62 -3.08
N GLY A 262 -20.35 -16.89 -2.92
CA GLY A 262 -20.42 -15.43 -2.96
C GLY A 262 -20.72 -14.83 -4.33
N TYR A 263 -20.56 -15.57 -5.44
CA TYR A 263 -20.85 -15.03 -6.78
C TYR A 263 -22.31 -14.58 -6.92
N GLY A 264 -23.26 -15.45 -6.55
CA GLY A 264 -24.69 -15.17 -6.69
C GLY A 264 -25.13 -13.92 -5.95
N ASP A 265 -24.74 -13.79 -4.68
CA ASP A 265 -25.03 -12.63 -3.84
C ASP A 265 -24.38 -11.36 -4.40
N ALA A 266 -23.12 -11.45 -4.82
CA ALA A 266 -22.41 -10.31 -5.41
C ALA A 266 -23.08 -9.86 -6.72
N TYR A 267 -23.51 -10.80 -7.57
CA TYR A 267 -24.20 -10.48 -8.81
C TYR A 267 -25.57 -9.85 -8.55
N ALA A 268 -26.31 -10.34 -7.56
CA ALA A 268 -27.59 -9.75 -7.15
C ALA A 268 -27.40 -8.30 -6.67
N ARG A 269 -26.37 -8.04 -5.85
CA ARG A 269 -26.01 -6.68 -5.43
C ARG A 269 -25.54 -5.81 -6.58
N ALA A 270 -24.77 -6.36 -7.53
CA ALA A 270 -24.37 -5.66 -8.75
C ALA A 270 -25.59 -5.18 -9.54
N ARG A 271 -26.63 -6.02 -9.67
CA ARG A 271 -27.89 -5.64 -10.32
C ARG A 271 -28.68 -4.59 -9.54
N ALA A 272 -28.61 -4.60 -8.22
CA ALA A 272 -29.25 -3.56 -7.40
C ALA A 272 -28.60 -2.18 -7.59
N VAL A 273 -27.28 -2.11 -7.79
CA VAL A 273 -26.57 -0.84 -8.04
C VAL A 273 -26.49 -0.46 -9.53
N LEU A 274 -26.65 -1.44 -10.44
CA LEU A 274 -26.69 -1.28 -11.88
C LEU A 274 -28.01 -1.86 -12.43
N PRO A 275 -29.12 -1.11 -12.41
CA PRO A 275 -30.43 -1.63 -12.82
C PRO A 275 -30.49 -2.06 -14.31
N ASP A 276 -29.60 -1.51 -15.15
CA ASP A 276 -29.42 -1.92 -16.54
C ASP A 276 -28.75 -3.30 -16.70
N LEU A 277 -28.18 -3.86 -15.64
CA LEU A 277 -27.49 -5.15 -15.67
C LEU A 277 -28.48 -6.29 -15.90
N ALA A 278 -28.26 -6.98 -17.02
CA ALA A 278 -29.00 -8.17 -17.41
C ALA A 278 -28.78 -9.32 -16.41
N ASP A 279 -29.55 -10.39 -16.56
CA ASP A 279 -29.36 -11.58 -15.71
C ASP A 279 -27.94 -12.15 -15.86
N SER A 280 -27.49 -12.92 -14.87
CA SER A 280 -26.19 -13.61 -14.95
C SER A 280 -26.16 -14.46 -16.23
N PRO A 281 -25.10 -14.34 -17.05
CA PRO A 281 -25.08 -14.97 -18.36
C PRO A 281 -25.01 -16.49 -18.25
N TRP A 282 -25.45 -17.22 -19.26
CA TRP A 282 -25.20 -18.65 -19.38
C TRP A 282 -24.62 -18.95 -20.77
N ARG A 283 -23.89 -20.06 -20.91
CA ARG A 283 -23.42 -20.45 -22.23
C ARG A 283 -24.58 -20.88 -23.10
N PHE A 284 -24.54 -20.41 -24.35
CA PHE A 284 -25.43 -20.81 -25.42
C PHE A 284 -24.59 -21.15 -26.66
N ARG A 285 -24.24 -22.43 -26.81
CA ARG A 285 -23.31 -22.90 -27.86
C ARG A 285 -21.97 -22.14 -27.78
N LYS A 286 -21.60 -21.41 -28.85
CA LYS A 286 -20.38 -20.58 -28.95
C LYS A 286 -20.60 -19.11 -28.52
N ALA A 287 -21.74 -18.81 -27.90
CA ALA A 287 -22.12 -17.48 -27.44
C ALA A 287 -22.49 -17.50 -25.96
N LEU A 288 -22.68 -16.32 -25.39
CA LEU A 288 -23.35 -16.11 -24.12
C LEU A 288 -24.79 -15.69 -24.38
N ALA A 289 -25.68 -16.04 -23.45
CA ALA A 289 -27.03 -15.54 -23.41
C ALA A 289 -27.32 -14.95 -22.03
N SER A 290 -28.17 -13.94 -22.00
CA SER A 290 -28.68 -13.30 -20.78
C SER A 290 -30.14 -12.87 -21.00
N ARG A 291 -30.82 -12.36 -19.97
CA ARG A 291 -32.17 -11.77 -20.11
C ARG A 291 -32.13 -10.28 -19.86
N CYS A 292 -32.78 -9.54 -20.76
CA CYS A 292 -33.01 -8.11 -20.60
C CYS A 292 -33.69 -7.82 -19.25
N PRO A 293 -33.18 -6.89 -18.42
CA PRO A 293 -33.81 -6.59 -17.13
C PRO A 293 -35.19 -5.93 -17.30
N TYR A 294 -35.45 -5.33 -18.47
CA TYR A 294 -36.69 -4.59 -18.77
C TYR A 294 -37.80 -5.45 -19.36
N CYS A 295 -37.51 -6.20 -20.43
CA CYS A 295 -38.53 -6.97 -21.15
C CYS A 295 -38.38 -8.49 -21.00
N ARG A 296 -37.39 -8.96 -20.23
CA ARG A 296 -37.10 -10.38 -19.95
C ARG A 296 -36.80 -11.26 -21.17
N ARG A 297 -36.71 -10.65 -22.37
CA ARG A 297 -36.31 -11.33 -23.61
C ARG A 297 -34.84 -11.72 -23.53
N GLU A 298 -34.54 -12.89 -24.08
CA GLU A 298 -33.19 -13.42 -24.20
C GLU A 298 -32.37 -12.54 -25.15
N ILE A 299 -31.15 -12.20 -24.74
CA ILE A 299 -30.15 -11.47 -25.52
C ILE A 299 -28.96 -12.40 -25.68
N ARG A 300 -28.54 -12.64 -26.93
CA ARG A 300 -27.39 -13.48 -27.27
C ARG A 300 -26.24 -12.60 -27.76
N TYR A 301 -25.02 -12.90 -27.33
CA TYR A 301 -23.83 -12.10 -27.64
C TYR A 301 -22.55 -12.93 -27.53
N HIS A 302 -21.53 -12.59 -28.30
CA HIS A 302 -20.22 -13.26 -28.23
C HIS A 302 -19.27 -12.52 -27.29
N SER A 303 -18.35 -13.25 -26.67
CA SER A 303 -17.31 -12.71 -25.77
C SER A 303 -16.15 -12.04 -26.51
N HIS A 304 -15.95 -12.31 -27.80
CA HIS A 304 -14.74 -11.96 -28.56
C HIS A 304 -14.87 -10.74 -29.49
N ASP A 305 -16.06 -10.17 -29.66
CA ASP A 305 -16.36 -9.25 -30.77
C ASP A 305 -15.98 -7.76 -30.52
N TRP A 306 -15.18 -7.41 -29.49
CA TRP A 306 -15.32 -6.07 -28.88
C TRP A 306 -14.03 -5.32 -28.51
N GLU A 307 -12.99 -5.38 -29.34
CA GLU A 307 -11.81 -4.51 -29.21
C GLU A 307 -12.17 -3.02 -29.39
N GLY A 308 -11.61 -2.13 -28.57
CA GLY A 308 -11.76 -0.67 -28.72
C GLY A 308 -13.00 -0.04 -28.07
N GLN A 309 -13.83 -0.80 -27.34
CA GLN A 309 -15.03 -0.27 -26.65
C GLN A 309 -14.78 0.09 -25.17
N ASP A 310 -15.61 0.98 -24.64
CA ASP A 310 -15.66 1.31 -23.21
C ASP A 310 -16.46 0.23 -22.45
N VAL A 311 -15.85 -0.29 -21.38
CA VAL A 311 -16.41 -1.31 -20.49
C VAL A 311 -16.51 -0.79 -19.06
N LEU A 312 -17.34 -1.43 -18.24
CA LEU A 312 -17.36 -1.22 -16.80
C LEU A 312 -16.72 -2.43 -16.12
N ASP A 313 -15.75 -2.18 -15.26
CA ASP A 313 -15.19 -3.19 -14.38
C ASP A 313 -15.95 -3.17 -13.04
N VAL A 314 -16.44 -4.34 -12.63
CA VAL A 314 -17.16 -4.55 -11.38
C VAL A 314 -16.39 -5.56 -10.54
N PRO A 315 -15.64 -5.13 -9.51
CA PRO A 315 -15.02 -6.04 -8.57
C PRO A 315 -16.11 -6.80 -7.80
N ILE A 316 -16.00 -8.12 -7.72
CA ILE A 316 -16.88 -8.94 -6.88
C ILE A 316 -16.05 -9.81 -5.93
N GLY A 317 -16.55 -9.96 -4.70
CA GLY A 317 -15.89 -10.76 -3.67
C GLY A 317 -16.44 -12.18 -3.62
N VAL A 318 -15.54 -13.16 -3.72
CA VAL A 318 -15.87 -14.60 -3.73
C VAL A 318 -15.00 -15.35 -2.73
N ASP A 319 -15.40 -16.57 -2.39
CA ASP A 319 -14.51 -17.54 -1.74
C ASP A 319 -13.70 -18.26 -2.82
N VAL A 320 -12.38 -18.15 -2.75
CA VAL A 320 -11.46 -18.79 -3.69
C VAL A 320 -11.52 -20.30 -3.55
N GLY A 321 -11.53 -20.86 -2.33
CA GLY A 321 -11.43 -22.30 -2.10
C GLY A 321 -10.35 -23.00 -2.94
N GLU A 322 -10.54 -24.28 -3.26
CA GLU A 322 -9.68 -24.99 -4.22
C GLU A 322 -9.98 -24.60 -5.68
N GLN A 323 -11.27 -24.41 -6.00
CA GLN A 323 -11.72 -24.14 -7.36
C GLN A 323 -11.14 -22.84 -7.92
N GLY A 324 -11.23 -21.75 -7.16
CA GLY A 324 -10.65 -20.47 -7.53
C GLY A 324 -9.14 -20.57 -7.72
N ARG A 325 -8.42 -21.34 -6.89
CA ARG A 325 -6.98 -21.58 -7.09
C ARG A 325 -6.70 -22.29 -8.41
N ARG A 326 -7.50 -23.30 -8.78
CA ARG A 326 -7.40 -23.98 -10.10
C ARG A 326 -7.67 -23.03 -11.27
N LEU A 327 -8.51 -22.00 -11.07
CA LEU A 327 -8.77 -20.94 -12.04
C LEU A 327 -7.69 -19.84 -12.06
N GLY A 328 -6.67 -19.92 -11.19
CA GLY A 328 -5.63 -18.90 -11.07
C GLY A 328 -6.03 -17.68 -10.24
N LEU A 329 -7.12 -17.74 -9.47
CA LEU A 329 -7.44 -16.74 -8.46
C LEU A 329 -6.59 -16.97 -7.20
N THR A 330 -5.90 -15.91 -6.80
CA THR A 330 -5.21 -15.86 -5.50
C THR A 330 -6.11 -15.18 -4.47
N PRO A 331 -6.13 -15.66 -3.22
CA PRO A 331 -6.77 -14.93 -2.14
C PRO A 331 -6.25 -13.50 -2.06
N HIS A 332 -7.15 -12.56 -1.81
CA HIS A 332 -6.82 -11.17 -1.54
C HIS A 332 -6.02 -11.10 -0.24
N ALA A 333 -4.87 -10.44 -0.32
CA ALA A 333 -3.96 -10.19 0.78
C ALA A 333 -3.32 -8.84 0.52
N GLN A 334 -3.71 -7.81 1.27
CA GLN A 334 -3.14 -6.47 1.11
C GLN A 334 -3.35 -5.61 2.35
N TRP A 335 -2.45 -4.64 2.53
CA TRP A 335 -2.68 -3.49 3.38
C TRP A 335 -3.57 -2.47 2.69
N HIS A 336 -4.46 -1.85 3.46
CA HIS A 336 -5.39 -0.84 3.02
C HIS A 336 -5.45 0.36 3.95
N TRP A 337 -5.84 1.51 3.38
CA TRP A 337 -5.94 2.79 4.07
C TRP A 337 -7.38 3.24 4.27
N GLY A 338 -7.73 3.53 5.53
CA GLY A 338 -9.02 4.05 5.95
C GLY A 338 -10.18 3.06 5.74
N SER A 339 -11.38 3.61 5.59
CA SER A 339 -12.62 2.83 5.43
C SER A 339 -12.59 1.93 4.20
N GLN A 340 -13.14 0.71 4.37
CA GLN A 340 -13.36 -0.28 3.30
C GLN A 340 -14.06 0.29 2.06
N THR A 341 -14.92 1.31 2.24
CA THR A 341 -15.63 1.98 1.14
C THR A 341 -14.72 2.72 0.17
N ARG A 342 -13.44 2.95 0.51
CA ARG A 342 -12.46 3.65 -0.34
C ARG A 342 -11.45 2.72 -1.01
N TRP A 343 -11.43 1.44 -0.65
CA TRP A 343 -10.41 0.51 -1.12
C TRP A 343 -10.63 0.18 -2.60
N THR A 344 -9.73 0.69 -3.44
CA THR A 344 -9.81 0.47 -4.88
C THR A 344 -9.61 -1.01 -5.20
N ARG A 345 -10.46 -1.56 -6.08
CA ARG A 345 -10.44 -2.98 -6.48
C ARG A 345 -10.69 -3.98 -5.35
N TRP A 346 -11.24 -3.56 -4.22
CA TRP A 346 -11.72 -4.45 -3.17
C TRP A 346 -13.24 -4.66 -3.26
N ALA A 347 -13.72 -5.82 -2.86
CA ALA A 347 -15.14 -6.12 -2.70
C ALA A 347 -15.31 -7.12 -1.54
N PRO A 348 -16.30 -6.97 -0.65
CA PRO A 348 -16.53 -7.95 0.41
C PRO A 348 -17.05 -9.27 -0.18
N LEU A 349 -16.89 -10.38 0.55
CA LEU A 349 -17.46 -11.68 0.15
C LEU A 349 -18.97 -11.55 -0.08
N GLY A 350 -19.47 -11.98 -1.23
CA GLY A 350 -20.88 -11.82 -1.60
C GLY A 350 -21.27 -10.38 -1.95
N GLY A 351 -20.29 -9.50 -2.16
CA GLY A 351 -20.47 -8.08 -2.38
C GLY A 351 -19.79 -7.57 -3.63
N VAL A 352 -20.00 -6.27 -3.88
CA VAL A 352 -19.45 -5.53 -5.01
C VAL A 352 -18.53 -4.41 -4.51
N GLY A 353 -17.47 -4.16 -5.29
CA GLY A 353 -16.53 -3.09 -5.05
C GLY A 353 -16.87 -1.80 -5.79
N LEU A 354 -15.91 -0.88 -5.81
CA LEU A 354 -16.02 0.35 -6.60
C LEU A 354 -16.05 0.02 -8.10
N ILE A 355 -17.15 0.38 -8.77
CA ILE A 355 -17.35 0.20 -10.21
C ILE A 355 -16.60 1.29 -10.96
N SER A 356 -15.81 0.92 -11.96
CA SER A 356 -14.98 1.88 -12.71
C SER A 356 -15.06 1.67 -14.22
N PRO A 357 -15.14 2.74 -15.04
CA PRO A 357 -15.02 2.61 -16.49
C PRO A 357 -13.59 2.26 -16.91
N ARG A 358 -13.47 1.53 -18.02
CA ARG A 358 -12.19 1.17 -18.65
C ARG A 358 -12.36 1.16 -20.16
N ARG A 359 -11.42 1.74 -20.90
CA ARG A 359 -11.31 1.57 -22.35
C ARG A 359 -10.48 0.33 -22.68
N LEU A 360 -10.99 -0.55 -23.53
CA LEU A 360 -10.20 -1.70 -24.01
C LEU A 360 -9.20 -1.24 -25.07
N ALA A 361 -7.93 -1.61 -24.91
CA ALA A 361 -6.89 -1.34 -25.91
C ALA A 361 -7.23 -2.07 -27.22
N MET A 362 -7.16 -1.35 -28.35
CA MET A 362 -7.22 -1.97 -29.67
C MET A 362 -5.97 -2.83 -29.87
N HIS A 363 -6.14 -4.14 -30.06
CA HIS A 363 -5.04 -4.96 -30.53
C HIS A 363 -5.05 -4.87 -32.06
N PRO A 364 -3.98 -4.42 -32.72
CA PRO A 364 -3.95 -4.47 -34.18
C PRO A 364 -4.09 -5.93 -34.59
N ARG A 365 -5.15 -6.25 -35.34
CA ARG A 365 -5.30 -7.55 -35.99
C ARG A 365 -4.01 -7.82 -36.75
N ARG A 366 -3.24 -8.82 -36.32
CA ARG A 366 -2.17 -9.38 -37.16
C ARG A 366 -2.87 -9.96 -38.38
N PHE A 367 -2.88 -9.21 -39.47
CA PHE A 367 -3.13 -9.80 -40.78
C PHE A 367 -2.02 -10.84 -40.96
N GLY A 368 -2.40 -12.12 -40.91
CA GLY A 368 -1.51 -13.18 -41.34
C GLY A 368 -1.06 -12.88 -42.77
N PRO A 369 0.16 -13.29 -43.15
CA PRO A 369 0.65 -13.05 -44.51
C PRO A 369 -0.36 -13.60 -45.51
N ARG A 370 -0.81 -12.74 -46.44
CA ARG A 370 -1.48 -13.21 -47.65
C ARG A 370 -0.47 -14.10 -48.37
N THR A 371 -0.78 -15.38 -48.46
CA THR A 371 -0.15 -16.25 -49.45
C THR A 371 -0.68 -15.81 -50.80
N ASP A 372 0.21 -15.19 -51.58
CA ASP A 372 -0.01 -14.89 -53.00
C ASP A 372 -0.05 -16.19 -53.83
#